data_AF-A0A143HQ17-F1
#
_entry.id   AF-A0A143HQ17-F1
#
_cell.length_a   1.000
_cell.length_b   1.000
_cell.length_c   1.000
_cell.angle_alpha   90.00
_cell.angle_beta   90.00
_cell.angle_gamma   90.00
#
_symmetry.space_group_name_H-M   'P 1'
#
loop_
_entity.id
_entity.type
_entity.pdbx_description
1 polymer ?
#
loop_
_entity_poly.entity_id
_entity_poly.type
_entity_poly.pdbx_seq_one_letter_code
_entity_poly.pdbx_strand_id
1 'polypeptide(L)'
;MFPRGEKTQAQQQRLANVIAHEMAHMWFGVLVTMKWWNGLWLKESFATYMASLALATNSEFEDVWENFYLRSKQSAYLADQLPTTHPIEVKVPNTAEAFSNFDSITYGKGGSVLE
;
A
#
# COMPACT_ATOMS: atom_id res chain seq x y z
N MET A 1 21.54 -1.68 -16.35
CA MET A 1 22.73 -1.98 -15.52
C MET A 1 22.38 -1.60 -14.10
N PHE A 2 22.16 -2.59 -13.22
CA PHE A 2 21.89 -2.29 -11.80
C PHE A 2 23.17 -1.76 -11.16
N PRO A 3 23.14 -0.61 -10.45
CA PRO A 3 24.33 -0.08 -9.81
C PRO A 3 24.83 -1.10 -8.77
N ARG A 4 26.07 -1.57 -8.94
CA ARG A 4 26.76 -2.42 -7.96
C ARG A 4 27.36 -1.52 -6.88
N GLY A 5 26.55 -1.18 -5.89
CA GLY A 5 26.96 -0.53 -4.65
C GLY A 5 26.16 -1.11 -3.48
N GLU A 6 26.67 -0.97 -2.25
CA GLU A 6 25.89 -1.34 -1.07
C GLU A 6 24.58 -0.55 -1.04
N LYS A 7 23.48 -1.23 -0.72
CA LYS A 7 22.17 -0.58 -0.64
C LYS A 7 22.18 0.37 0.55
N THR A 8 21.65 1.58 0.36
CA THR A 8 21.41 2.48 1.50
C THR A 8 20.37 1.85 2.43
N GLN A 9 20.37 2.24 3.71
CA GLN A 9 19.36 1.78 4.67
C GLN A 9 17.93 2.01 4.14
N ALA A 10 17.67 3.18 3.56
CA ALA A 10 16.38 3.49 2.94
C ALA A 10 16.02 2.55 1.76
N GLN A 11 17.01 2.10 0.98
CA GLN A 11 16.78 1.12 -0.09
C GLN A 11 16.52 -0.28 0.46
N GLN A 12 17.18 -0.66 1.56
CA GLN A 12 16.95 -1.93 2.24
C GLN A 12 15.55 -1.97 2.87
N GLN A 13 15.17 -0.92 3.60
CA GLN A 13 13.84 -0.79 4.20
C GLN A 13 12.74 -0.80 3.14
N ARG A 14 12.93 -0.09 2.02
CA ARG A 14 11.97 -0.12 0.91
C ARG A 14 11.80 -1.53 0.34
N LEU A 15 12.90 -2.27 0.17
CA LEU A 15 12.84 -3.65 -0.31
C LEU A 15 12.13 -4.56 0.70
N ALA A 16 12.48 -4.46 1.99
CA ALA A 16 11.87 -5.22 3.06
C ALA A 16 10.36 -4.96 3.12
N ASN A 17 9.93 -3.71 2.97
CA ASN A 17 8.52 -3.33 2.96
C ASN A 17 7.77 -3.95 1.77
N VAL A 18 8.36 -3.96 0.57
CA VAL A 18 7.75 -4.61 -0.61
C VAL A 18 7.60 -6.12 -0.37
N ILE A 19 8.63 -6.77 0.16
CA ILE A 19 8.57 -8.21 0.46
C ILE A 19 7.45 -8.49 1.48
N ALA A 20 7.39 -7.72 2.57
CA ALA A 20 6.37 -7.88 3.60
C ALA A 20 4.95 -7.63 3.06
N HIS A 21 4.78 -6.66 2.15
CA HIS A 21 3.51 -6.37 1.47
C HIS A 21 3.03 -7.57 0.65
N GLU A 22 3.90 -8.12 -0.19
CA GLU A 22 3.55 -9.30 -1.01
C GLU A 22 3.35 -10.56 -0.16
N MET A 23 4.06 -10.69 0.95
CA MET A 23 3.82 -11.76 1.92
C MET A 23 2.45 -11.63 2.58
N ALA A 24 2.03 -10.42 2.98
CA ALA A 24 0.71 -10.19 3.57
C ALA A 24 -0.42 -10.63 2.62
N HIS A 25 -0.23 -10.46 1.30
CA HIS A 25 -1.19 -10.94 0.30
C HIS A 25 -1.42 -12.45 0.32
N MET A 26 -0.46 -13.25 0.77
CA MET A 26 -0.63 -14.71 0.87
C MET A 26 -1.83 -15.09 1.76
N TRP A 27 -2.11 -14.30 2.80
CA TRP A 27 -3.30 -14.46 3.63
C TRP A 27 -4.49 -13.63 3.13
N PHE A 28 -4.26 -12.35 2.81
CA PHE A 28 -5.33 -11.43 2.42
C PHE A 28 -5.16 -10.94 0.97
N GLY A 29 -5.91 -11.57 0.06
CA GLY A 29 -5.81 -11.37 -1.38
C GLY A 29 -5.56 -12.67 -2.15
N VAL A 30 -4.94 -13.66 -1.51
CA VAL A 30 -4.73 -15.01 -2.05
C VAL A 30 -5.60 -16.05 -1.32
N LEU A 31 -5.43 -16.24 -0.01
CA LEU A 31 -6.23 -17.20 0.76
C LEU A 31 -7.68 -16.73 0.94
N VAL A 32 -7.87 -15.46 1.33
CA VAL A 32 -9.18 -14.79 1.35
C VAL A 32 -9.19 -13.71 0.29
N THR A 33 -10.05 -13.84 -0.71
CA THR A 33 -10.10 -12.94 -1.87
C THR A 33 -11.41 -12.19 -1.92
N MET A 34 -11.34 -10.93 -2.38
CA MET A 34 -12.52 -10.10 -2.62
C MET A 34 -13.49 -10.78 -3.58
N LYS A 35 -14.80 -10.61 -3.35
CA LYS A 35 -15.84 -11.11 -4.26
C LYS A 35 -15.83 -10.40 -5.61
N TRP A 36 -15.41 -9.13 -5.61
CA TRP A 36 -15.35 -8.28 -6.80
C TRP A 36 -14.36 -7.13 -6.60
N TRP A 37 -14.02 -6.46 -7.69
CA TRP A 37 -12.95 -5.44 -7.76
C TRP A 37 -13.19 -4.18 -6.92
N ASN A 38 -14.43 -3.91 -6.47
CA ASN A 38 -14.67 -2.84 -5.49
C ASN A 38 -14.00 -3.13 -4.13
N GLY A 39 -13.65 -4.38 -3.83
CA GLY A 39 -12.87 -4.74 -2.65
C GLY A 39 -11.35 -4.58 -2.79
N LEU A 40 -10.86 -4.09 -3.93
CA LEU A 40 -9.43 -3.98 -4.21
C LEU A 40 -8.72 -3.07 -3.21
N TRP A 41 -9.35 -1.96 -2.84
CA TRP A 41 -8.81 -1.01 -1.85
C TRP A 41 -8.47 -1.72 -0.54
N LEU A 42 -9.36 -2.59 -0.06
CA LEU A 42 -9.18 -3.28 1.20
C LEU A 42 -8.01 -4.27 1.10
N LYS A 43 -7.88 -4.98 -0.02
CA LYS A 43 -6.75 -5.89 -0.30
C LYS A 43 -5.41 -5.16 -0.17
N GLU A 44 -5.27 -4.07 -0.90
CA GLU A 44 -4.01 -3.33 -1.00
C GLU A 44 -3.70 -2.51 0.26
N SER A 45 -4.72 -1.86 0.84
CA SER A 45 -4.58 -1.10 2.08
C SER A 45 -4.20 -1.97 3.26
N PHE A 46 -4.82 -3.16 3.38
CA PHE A 46 -4.48 -4.12 4.43
C PHE A 46 -3.03 -4.61 4.30
N ALA A 47 -2.59 -4.98 3.10
CA ALA A 47 -1.21 -5.41 2.87
C ALA A 47 -0.20 -4.30 3.18
N THR A 48 -0.50 -3.05 2.79
CA THR A 48 0.35 -1.89 3.08
C THR A 48 0.51 -1.67 4.59
N TYR A 49 -0.59 -1.74 5.34
CA TYR A 49 -0.59 -1.61 6.79
C TYR A 49 0.19 -2.75 7.45
N MET A 50 -0.10 -4.00 7.10
CA MET A 50 0.55 -5.17 7.68
C MET A 50 2.06 -5.21 7.39
N ALA A 51 2.50 -4.74 6.22
CA ALA A 51 3.92 -4.60 5.91
C ALA A 51 4.62 -3.63 6.87
N SER A 52 4.02 -2.46 7.09
CA SER A 52 4.57 -1.43 7.99
C SER A 52 4.60 -1.94 9.44
N LEU A 53 3.52 -2.58 9.90
CA LEU A 53 3.46 -3.18 11.23
C LEU A 53 4.51 -4.28 11.41
N ALA A 54 4.67 -5.18 10.44
CA ALA A 54 5.63 -6.27 10.50
C ALA A 54 7.07 -5.75 10.59
N LEU A 55 7.43 -4.74 9.79
CA LEU A 55 8.75 -4.10 9.84
C LEU A 55 8.96 -3.38 11.17
N ALA A 56 7.99 -2.58 11.64
CA ALA A 56 8.14 -1.83 12.88
C ALA A 56 8.30 -2.72 14.12
N THR A 57 7.82 -3.97 14.06
CA THR A 57 7.83 -4.90 15.21
C THR A 57 8.92 -5.97 15.13
N ASN A 58 9.41 -6.30 13.93
CA ASN A 58 10.31 -7.45 13.71
C ASN A 58 11.58 -7.13 12.90
N SER A 59 11.93 -5.86 12.70
CA SER A 59 13.14 -5.47 11.95
C SER A 59 14.00 -4.46 12.71
N GLU A 60 15.18 -4.19 12.16
CA GLU A 60 16.15 -3.20 12.64
C GLU A 60 15.79 -1.74 12.28
N PHE A 61 14.70 -1.51 11.54
CA PHE A 61 14.31 -0.16 11.10
C PHE A 61 13.48 0.57 12.18
N GLU A 62 13.96 1.73 12.63
CA GLU A 62 13.29 2.51 13.68
C GLU A 62 12.28 3.54 13.13
N ASP A 63 12.47 3.97 11.88
CA ASP A 63 11.73 5.06 11.22
C ASP A 63 10.59 4.55 10.29
N VAL A 64 10.11 3.33 10.51
CA VAL A 64 9.13 2.66 9.62
C VAL A 64 7.83 3.47 9.52
N TRP A 65 7.27 3.90 10.66
CA TRP A 65 6.03 4.67 10.67
C TRP A 65 6.22 6.08 10.10
N GLU A 66 7.35 6.73 10.36
CA GLU A 66 7.68 8.03 9.74
C GLU A 66 7.71 7.92 8.21
N ASN A 67 8.38 6.88 7.69
CA ASN A 67 8.39 6.60 6.26
C ASN A 67 7.01 6.26 5.71
N PHE A 68 6.17 5.54 6.45
CA PHE A 68 4.78 5.27 6.08
C PHE A 68 3.97 6.56 5.96
N TYR A 69 4.06 7.47 6.95
CA TYR A 69 3.35 8.75 6.90
C TYR A 69 3.81 9.63 5.72
N LEU A 70 5.13 9.71 5.50
CA LEU A 70 5.69 10.51 4.41
C LEU A 70 5.33 9.94 3.03
N ARG A 71 5.24 8.62 2.87
CA ARG A 71 5.01 7.99 1.56
C ARG A 71 3.54 7.74 1.27
N SER A 72 2.79 7.21 2.22
CA SER A 72 1.41 6.77 2.03
C SER A 72 0.44 7.91 2.35
N LYS A 73 0.52 8.47 3.56
CA LYS A 73 -0.44 9.48 4.04
C LYS A 73 -0.31 10.81 3.29
N GLN A 74 0.90 11.30 3.08
CA GLN A 74 1.13 12.54 2.32
C GLN A 74 0.69 12.40 0.85
N SER A 75 1.03 11.29 0.18
CA SER A 75 0.61 11.05 -1.20
C SER A 75 -0.91 10.90 -1.32
N ALA A 76 -1.57 10.28 -0.34
CA ALA A 76 -3.02 10.19 -0.28
C ALA A 76 -3.68 11.57 -0.13
N TYR A 77 -3.17 12.42 0.78
CA TYR A 77 -3.69 13.78 0.95
C TYR A 77 -3.56 14.62 -0.32
N LEU A 78 -2.42 14.53 -1.02
CA LEU A 78 -2.21 15.27 -2.27
C LEU A 78 -3.19 14.81 -3.36
N ALA A 79 -3.42 13.51 -3.49
CA ALA A 79 -4.36 12.97 -4.44
C ALA A 79 -5.82 13.32 -4.09
N ASP A 80 -6.18 13.30 -2.81
CA ASP A 80 -7.54 13.58 -2.33
C ASP A 80 -7.96 15.05 -2.49
N GLN A 81 -6.98 15.96 -2.63
CA GLN A 81 -7.21 17.38 -2.88
C GLN A 81 -7.46 17.72 -4.36
N LEU A 82 -7.18 16.79 -5.27
CA LEU A 82 -7.35 17.05 -6.71
C LEU A 82 -8.82 16.85 -7.14
N PRO A 83 -9.30 17.58 -8.16
CA PRO A 83 -10.63 17.35 -8.75
C PRO A 83 -10.81 15.93 -9.32
N THR A 84 -9.71 15.21 -9.53
CA THR A 84 -9.66 13.81 -9.97
C THR A 84 -9.79 12.80 -8.82
N THR A 85 -10.01 13.25 -7.58
CA THR A 85 -10.24 12.37 -6.43
C THR A 85 -11.49 11.51 -6.58
N HIS A 86 -11.58 10.42 -5.82
CA HIS A 86 -12.76 9.56 -5.72
C HIS A 86 -12.93 8.96 -4.30
N PRO A 87 -14.14 8.49 -3.93
CA PRO A 87 -14.34 7.75 -2.67
C PRO A 87 -13.49 6.49 -2.59
N ILE A 88 -13.15 6.03 -1.37
CA ILE A 88 -12.32 4.82 -1.15
C ILE A 88 -12.94 3.57 -1.80
N GLU A 89 -14.25 3.39 -1.64
CA GLU A 89 -14.99 2.35 -2.35
C GLU A 89 -15.76 2.98 -3.51
N VAL A 90 -15.46 2.52 -4.73
CA VAL A 90 -16.14 2.93 -5.95
C VAL A 90 -16.85 1.71 -6.55
N LYS A 91 -18.03 1.93 -7.15
CA LYS A 91 -18.67 0.89 -7.95
C LYS A 91 -17.82 0.59 -9.17
N VAL A 92 -17.43 -0.66 -9.35
CA VAL A 92 -16.61 -1.11 -10.48
C VAL A 92 -17.47 -1.96 -11.42
N PRO A 93 -17.93 -1.46 -12.57
CA PRO A 93 -18.80 -2.21 -13.48
C PRO A 93 -18.03 -3.22 -14.35
N ASN A 94 -16.73 -3.01 -14.59
CA ASN A 94 -15.89 -3.89 -15.41
C ASN A 94 -14.42 -3.84 -14.96
N THR A 95 -13.61 -4.77 -15.48
CA THR A 95 -12.19 -4.89 -15.13
C THR A 95 -11.34 -3.72 -15.61
N ALA A 96 -11.69 -3.03 -16.70
CA ALA A 96 -10.92 -1.88 -17.17
C ALA A 96 -11.01 -0.71 -16.17
N GLU A 97 -12.21 -0.48 -15.61
CA GLU A 97 -12.42 0.48 -14.53
C GLU A 97 -11.84 0.03 -13.19
N ALA A 98 -11.66 -1.28 -12.99
CA ALA A 98 -10.87 -1.78 -11.85
C ALA A 98 -9.41 -1.32 -11.94
N PHE A 99 -8.83 -1.38 -13.15
CA PHE A 99 -7.43 -0.99 -13.37
C PHE A 99 -7.18 0.50 -13.21
N SER A 100 -8.16 1.36 -13.50
CA SER A 100 -8.05 2.80 -13.25
C SER A 100 -8.04 3.17 -11.77
N ASN A 101 -8.53 2.27 -10.89
CA ASN A 101 -8.56 2.49 -9.45
C ASN A 101 -7.26 2.05 -8.75
N PHE A 102 -6.22 1.59 -9.47
CA PHE A 102 -4.89 1.35 -8.89
C PHE A 102 -4.15 2.68 -8.68
N ASP A 103 -4.58 3.46 -7.69
CA ASP A 103 -4.01 4.77 -7.42
C ASP A 103 -3.75 5.03 -5.92
N SER A 104 -3.12 6.16 -5.61
CA SER A 104 -2.73 6.52 -4.25
C SER A 104 -3.89 6.68 -3.27
N ILE A 105 -5.15 6.78 -3.73
CA ILE A 105 -6.33 6.80 -2.85
C ILE A 105 -6.64 5.37 -2.38
N THR A 106 -6.63 4.39 -3.29
CA THR A 106 -6.84 2.96 -3.01
C THR A 106 -5.78 2.39 -2.06
N TYR A 107 -4.52 2.84 -2.16
CA TYR A 107 -3.43 2.40 -1.29
C TYR A 107 -3.28 3.25 -0.03
N GLY A 108 -3.18 4.58 -0.20
CA GLY A 108 -2.75 5.47 0.87
C GLY A 108 -3.90 5.95 1.77
N LYS A 109 -5.08 6.24 1.22
CA LYS A 109 -6.24 6.69 2.02
C LYS A 109 -6.87 5.52 2.75
N GLY A 110 -7.07 4.39 2.08
CA GLY A 110 -7.60 3.18 2.72
C GLY A 110 -6.66 2.63 3.81
N GLY A 111 -5.35 2.61 3.57
CA GLY A 111 -4.35 2.18 4.56
C GLY A 111 -4.32 3.08 5.80
N SER A 112 -4.52 4.40 5.63
CA SER A 112 -4.57 5.37 6.73
C SER A 112 -5.85 5.31 7.57
N VAL A 113 -6.91 4.64 7.10
CA VAL A 113 -8.15 4.41 7.87
C VAL A 113 -8.07 3.13 8.71
N LEU A 114 -7.19 2.20 8.34
CA LEU A 114 -6.98 0.93 9.05
C LEU A 114 -5.96 1.02 10.19
N GLU A 115 -5.20 2.11 10.24
CA GLU A 115 -4.37 2.52 11.38
C GLU A 115 -5.24 3.14 12.48
#